data_AF-A0A947TM89-F1
#
_entry.id   AF-A0A947TM89-F1
#
_cell.length_a   1.000
_cell.length_b   1.000
_cell.length_c   1.000
_cell.angle_alpha   90.00
_cell.angle_beta   90.00
_cell.angle_gamma   90.00
#
_symmetry.space_group_name_H-M   'P 1'
#
loop_
_entity.id
_entity.type
_entity.pdbx_description
1 polymer ?
#
loop_
_entity_poly.entity_id
_entity_poly.type
_entity_poly.pdbx_seq_one_letter_code
_entity_poly.pdbx_strand_id
1 'polypeptide(L)'
;MEKQKKSKWFWRAEPKDRIVFLAIFLAVCVIFGLFWLAAKGVINLSPLGECAFKRNYGIPCPTCGFTTAISVFVTGGIIKAFWIQPAAAAMCVVLLLAAFFSLLSATTGINFSFLPPIRIWRIEYLLIAGAIILAASWAVTIARALAELP
;
A
#
# COMPACT_ATOMS: atom_id res chain seq x y z
N MET A 1 -16.83 7.69 34.85
CA MET A 1 -16.11 7.67 33.56
C MET A 1 -14.92 8.61 33.69
N GLU A 2 -13.76 8.07 34.04
CA GLU A 2 -12.54 8.84 34.30
C GLU A 2 -12.01 9.43 32.99
N LYS A 3 -12.00 10.77 32.86
CA LYS A 3 -11.50 11.47 31.68
C LYS A 3 -10.00 11.16 31.55
N GLN A 4 -9.65 10.31 30.57
CA GLN A 4 -8.25 9.95 30.33
C GLN A 4 -7.39 11.21 30.13
N LYS A 5 -6.35 11.31 30.96
CA LYS A 5 -5.36 12.38 30.91
C LYS A 5 -4.56 12.24 29.62
N LYS A 6 -4.93 13.10 28.69
CA LYS A 6 -4.45 13.10 27.34
C LYS A 6 -2.97 13.61 27.36
N SER A 7 -1.96 12.76 27.10
CA SER A 7 -0.54 13.17 26.92
C SER A 7 -0.26 13.64 25.49
N LYS A 8 0.57 14.69 25.34
CA LYS A 8 0.92 15.32 24.04
C LYS A 8 1.51 14.35 23.00
N TRP A 9 1.98 13.18 23.43
CA TRP A 9 2.67 12.20 22.59
C TRP A 9 1.97 10.84 22.52
N PHE A 10 1.19 10.46 23.54
CA PHE A 10 0.60 9.12 23.64
C PHE A 10 -0.75 9.14 24.37
N TRP A 11 -1.65 8.24 23.95
CA TRP A 11 -2.94 8.04 24.60
C TRP A 11 -3.21 6.54 24.78
N ARG A 12 -3.96 6.15 25.82
CA ARG A 12 -4.23 4.73 26.10
C ARG A 12 -5.39 4.26 25.20
N ALA A 13 -5.14 3.24 24.38
CA ALA A 13 -6.13 2.72 23.44
C ALA A 13 -7.30 2.04 24.17
N GLU A 14 -8.54 2.38 23.80
CA GLU A 14 -9.73 1.63 24.22
C GLU A 14 -9.69 0.22 23.59
N PRO A 15 -10.34 -0.79 24.21
CA PRO A 15 -10.36 -2.16 23.69
C PRO A 15 -10.87 -2.25 22.24
N LYS A 16 -11.82 -1.38 21.88
CA LYS A 16 -12.40 -1.29 20.53
C LYS A 16 -11.37 -0.82 19.49
N ASP A 17 -10.49 0.11 19.84
CA ASP A 17 -9.45 0.60 18.94
C ASP A 17 -8.40 -0.48 18.64
N ARG A 18 -8.09 -1.33 19.63
CA ARG A 18 -7.15 -2.45 19.45
C ARG A 18 -7.61 -3.46 18.40
N ILE A 19 -8.91 -3.73 18.34
CA ILE A 19 -9.50 -4.63 17.33
C ILE A 19 -9.34 -4.02 15.93
N VAL A 20 -9.55 -2.71 15.79
CA VAL A 20 -9.36 -2.01 14.51
C VAL A 20 -7.90 -2.09 14.05
N PHE A 21 -6.94 -1.85 14.96
CA PHE A 21 -5.52 -1.97 14.62
C PHE A 21 -5.13 -3.41 14.22
N LEU A 22 -5.67 -4.40 14.91
CA LEU A 22 -5.42 -5.80 14.56
C LEU A 22 -6.03 -6.16 13.19
N ALA A 23 -7.24 -5.68 12.90
CA ALA A 23 -7.87 -5.86 11.60
C ALA A 23 -7.06 -5.23 10.46
N ILE A 24 -6.49 -4.03 10.67
CA ILE A 24 -5.62 -3.37 9.69
C ILE A 24 -4.35 -4.20 9.44
N PHE A 25 -3.70 -4.65 10.52
CA PHE A 25 -2.52 -5.50 10.41
C PHE A 25 -2.81 -6.76 9.59
N LEU A 26 -3.91 -7.45 9.91
CA LEU A 26 -4.34 -8.63 9.16
C LEU A 26 -4.66 -8.32 7.69
N ALA A 27 -5.35 -7.22 7.40
CA ALA A 27 -5.66 -6.81 6.03
C ALA A 27 -4.37 -6.57 5.22
N VAL A 28 -3.38 -5.87 5.79
CA VAL A 28 -2.09 -5.67 5.13
C VAL A 28 -1.37 -7.01 4.93
N CYS A 29 -1.33 -7.88 5.93
CA CYS A 29 -0.74 -9.22 5.79
C CYS A 29 -1.40 -10.05 4.69
N VAL A 30 -2.73 -10.00 4.57
CA VAL A 30 -3.48 -10.70 3.51
C VAL A 30 -3.12 -10.13 2.14
N ILE A 31 -3.07 -8.80 1.98
CA ILE A 31 -2.71 -8.16 0.71
C ILE A 31 -1.29 -8.59 0.29
N PHE A 32 -0.30 -8.42 1.17
CA PHE A 32 1.09 -8.81 0.86
C PHE A 32 1.22 -10.33 0.63
N GLY A 33 0.51 -11.15 1.41
CA GLY A 33 0.48 -12.60 1.24
C GLY A 33 -0.08 -13.04 -0.12
N LEU A 34 -1.17 -12.42 -0.56
CA LEU A 34 -1.75 -12.66 -1.89
C LEU A 34 -0.76 -12.27 -3.00
N PHE A 35 -0.11 -11.11 -2.90
CA PHE A 35 0.89 -10.69 -3.87
C PHE A 35 2.15 -11.57 -3.87
N TRP A 36 2.57 -12.08 -2.71
CA TRP A 36 3.67 -13.04 -2.63
C TRP A 36 3.32 -14.38 -3.29
N LEU A 37 2.12 -14.90 -3.01
CA LEU A 37 1.61 -16.12 -3.64
C LEU A 37 1.45 -15.95 -5.15
N ALA A 38 1.00 -14.78 -5.59
CA ALA A 38 0.97 -14.39 -6.98
C ALA A 38 2.36 -14.38 -7.62
N ALA A 39 3.32 -13.74 -6.96
CA ALA A 39 4.69 -13.64 -7.44
C ALA A 39 5.41 -14.99 -7.51
N LYS A 40 5.04 -15.94 -6.64
CA LYS A 40 5.50 -17.33 -6.70
C LYS A 40 4.78 -18.19 -7.74
N GLY A 41 3.80 -17.64 -8.46
CA GLY A 41 3.02 -18.37 -9.47
C GLY A 41 2.02 -19.38 -8.88
N VAL A 42 1.75 -19.33 -7.58
CA VAL A 42 0.73 -20.18 -6.94
C VAL A 42 -0.68 -19.69 -7.29
N ILE A 43 -0.83 -18.37 -7.47
CA ILE A 43 -2.09 -17.73 -7.85
C ILE A 43 -1.87 -16.97 -9.15
N ASN A 44 -2.64 -17.29 -10.19
CA ASN A 44 -2.62 -16.54 -11.44
C ASN A 44 -3.50 -15.29 -11.30
N LEU A 45 -2.87 -14.13 -11.04
CA LEU A 45 -3.57 -12.83 -11.05
C LEU A 45 -3.96 -12.38 -12.48
N SER A 46 -3.40 -13.03 -13.50
CA SER A 46 -3.75 -12.82 -14.90
C SER A 46 -4.06 -14.19 -15.52
N PRO A 47 -5.34 -14.62 -15.58
CA PRO A 47 -5.73 -15.87 -16.22
C PRO A 47 -5.33 -15.96 -17.71
N LEU A 48 -5.01 -14.82 -18.33
CA LEU A 48 -4.69 -14.68 -19.75
C LEU A 48 -3.20 -14.37 -20.03
N GLY A 49 -2.33 -14.46 -19.02
CA GLY A 49 -0.90 -14.15 -19.15
C GLY A 49 -0.66 -12.65 -19.22
N GLU A 50 -0.75 -12.06 -20.43
CA GLU A 50 -0.53 -10.63 -20.64
C GLU A 50 -1.71 -9.77 -20.18
N CYS A 51 -1.43 -8.53 -19.77
CA CYS A 51 -2.50 -7.59 -19.44
C CYS A 51 -3.37 -7.33 -20.68
N ALA A 52 -4.67 -7.62 -20.57
CA ALA A 52 -5.65 -7.40 -21.63
C ALA A 52 -5.63 -5.94 -22.14
N PHE A 53 -5.33 -4.97 -21.28
CA PHE A 53 -5.21 -3.57 -21.65
C PHE A 53 -4.01 -3.31 -22.58
N LYS A 54 -2.85 -3.89 -22.27
CA LYS A 54 -1.67 -3.79 -23.15
C LYS A 54 -1.92 -4.49 -24.48
N ARG A 55 -2.58 -5.65 -24.46
CA ARG A 55 -2.94 -6.40 -25.68
C ARG A 55 -3.89 -5.64 -26.58
N ASN A 56 -4.87 -4.94 -26.01
CA ASN A 56 -5.94 -4.31 -26.78
C ASN A 56 -5.60 -2.88 -27.22
N TYR A 57 -4.81 -2.14 -26.43
CA TYR A 57 -4.51 -0.72 -26.69
C TYR A 57 -3.04 -0.45 -27.03
N GLY A 58 -2.15 -1.45 -26.95
CA GLY A 58 -0.71 -1.30 -27.24
C GLY A 58 0.07 -0.47 -26.21
N ILE A 59 -0.61 0.13 -25.23
CA ILE A 59 -0.02 0.99 -24.21
C ILE A 59 0.10 0.30 -22.85
N PRO A 60 1.16 0.60 -22.07
CA PRO A 60 1.31 0.05 -20.73
C PRO A 60 0.19 0.55 -19.81
N CYS A 61 -0.50 -0.37 -19.15
CA CYS A 61 -1.59 -0.03 -18.25
C CYS A 61 -1.05 0.56 -16.92
N PRO A 62 -1.73 1.54 -16.31
CA PRO A 62 -1.28 2.18 -15.06
C PRO A 62 -1.08 1.18 -13.93
N THR A 63 -1.96 0.17 -13.88
CA THR A 63 -2.01 -0.84 -12.84
C THR A 63 -1.01 -1.98 -13.04
N CYS A 64 -0.49 -2.16 -14.25
CA CYS A 64 0.45 -3.22 -14.62
C CYS A 64 1.82 -2.99 -13.99
N GLY A 65 2.36 -1.77 -14.13
CA GLY A 65 3.61 -1.39 -13.48
C GLY A 65 3.49 -1.41 -11.96
N PHE A 66 2.32 -1.07 -11.43
CA PHE A 66 2.02 -1.08 -10.00
C PHE A 66 2.04 -2.50 -9.41
N THR A 67 1.30 -3.43 -10.02
CA THR A 67 1.27 -4.85 -9.61
C THR A 67 2.62 -5.55 -9.80
N THR A 68 3.38 -5.19 -10.84
CA THR A 68 4.74 -5.71 -11.06
C THR A 68 5.69 -5.21 -9.98
N ALA A 69 5.68 -3.90 -9.67
CA ALA A 69 6.52 -3.33 -8.63
C ALA A 69 6.20 -3.91 -7.26
N ILE A 70 4.91 -4.12 -6.92
CA ILE A 70 4.51 -4.80 -5.69
C ILE A 70 5.06 -6.23 -5.67
N SER A 71 4.85 -7.02 -6.72
CA SER A 71 5.33 -8.41 -6.78
C SER A 71 6.85 -8.51 -6.59
N VAL A 72 7.61 -7.59 -7.20
CA VAL A 72 9.06 -7.49 -7.05
C VAL A 72 9.44 -7.03 -5.64
N PHE A 73 8.68 -6.12 -5.05
CA PHE A 73 8.90 -5.65 -3.68
C PHE A 73 8.69 -6.78 -2.67
N VAL A 74 7.58 -7.52 -2.78
CA VAL A 74 7.28 -8.61 -1.83
C VAL A 74 8.32 -9.71 -1.96
N THR A 75 8.80 -10.03 -3.17
CA THR A 75 9.87 -11.02 -3.41
C THR A 75 11.27 -10.60 -2.95
N GLY A 76 11.43 -9.41 -2.38
CA GLY A 76 12.70 -8.90 -1.80
C GLY A 76 13.47 -7.93 -2.72
N GLY A 77 12.96 -7.62 -3.90
CA GLY A 77 13.56 -6.71 -4.88
C GLY A 77 13.24 -5.23 -4.64
N ILE A 78 13.44 -4.70 -3.42
CA ILE A 78 13.03 -3.33 -3.05
C ILE A 78 13.57 -2.27 -4.02
N ILE A 79 14.88 -2.32 -4.34
CA ILE A 79 15.53 -1.35 -5.25
C ILE A 79 14.95 -1.45 -6.66
N LYS A 80 14.70 -2.68 -7.14
CA LYS A 80 14.07 -2.92 -8.45
C LYS A 80 12.64 -2.38 -8.48
N ALA A 81 11.88 -2.52 -7.39
CA ALA A 81 10.53 -1.99 -7.29
C ALA A 81 10.52 -0.45 -7.40
N PHE A 82 11.49 0.25 -6.79
CA PHE A 82 11.64 1.71 -6.94
C PHE A 82 12.00 2.13 -8.36
N TRP A 83 12.78 1.32 -9.08
CA TRP A 83 13.11 1.54 -10.48
C TRP A 83 11.91 1.34 -11.42
N ILE A 84 11.07 0.34 -11.14
CA ILE A 84 9.87 0.06 -11.93
C ILE A 84 8.81 1.14 -11.68
N GLN A 85 8.45 1.35 -10.42
CA GLN A 85 7.44 2.33 -10.04
C GLN A 85 7.70 2.85 -8.61
N PRO A 86 8.31 4.04 -8.45
CA PRO A 86 8.68 4.56 -7.14
C PRO A 86 7.46 4.79 -6.24
N ALA A 87 6.32 5.18 -6.81
CA ALA A 87 5.07 5.35 -6.07
C ALA A 87 4.54 4.04 -5.46
N ALA A 88 4.64 2.93 -6.19
CA ALA A 88 4.21 1.62 -5.69
C ALA A 88 5.12 1.14 -4.55
N ALA A 89 6.43 1.28 -4.73
CA ALA A 89 7.40 0.92 -3.70
C ALA A 89 7.24 1.79 -2.43
N ALA A 90 7.05 3.10 -2.59
CA ALA A 90 6.77 4.00 -1.47
C ALA A 90 5.48 3.61 -0.73
N MET A 91 4.40 3.29 -1.46
CA MET A 91 3.16 2.81 -0.86
C MET A 91 3.37 1.50 -0.07
N CYS A 92 4.13 0.54 -0.61
CA CYS A 92 4.45 -0.69 0.11
C CYS A 92 5.20 -0.43 1.42
N VAL A 93 6.16 0.50 1.41
CA VAL A 93 6.90 0.90 2.63
C VAL A 93 5.96 1.55 3.65
N VAL A 94 5.10 2.48 3.22
CA VAL A 94 4.12 3.12 4.10
C VAL A 94 3.17 2.08 4.71
N LEU A 95 2.69 1.13 3.92
CA LEU A 95 1.83 0.04 4.41
C LEU A 95 2.54 -0.87 5.42
N LEU A 96 3.83 -1.18 5.20
CA LEU A 96 4.62 -1.96 6.15
C LEU A 96 4.82 -1.21 7.47
N LEU A 97 5.16 0.08 7.42
CA LEU A 97 5.27 0.92 8.61
C LEU A 97 3.93 1.01 9.34
N ALA A 98 2.84 1.22 8.60
CA ALA A 98 1.49 1.25 9.16
C ALA A 98 1.15 -0.08 9.84
N ALA A 99 1.45 -1.23 9.22
CA ALA A 99 1.24 -2.54 9.82
C ALA A 99 2.09 -2.74 11.09
N PHE A 100 3.37 -2.35 11.06
CA PHE A 100 4.26 -2.44 12.22
C PHE A 100 3.76 -1.61 13.40
N PHE A 101 3.41 -0.35 13.17
CA PHE A 101 2.86 0.50 14.22
C PHE A 101 1.46 0.05 14.68
N SER A 102 0.65 -0.51 13.78
CA SER A 102 -0.66 -1.07 14.12
C SER A 102 -0.53 -2.28 15.04
N LEU A 103 0.42 -3.17 14.77
CA LEU A 103 0.74 -4.30 15.63
C LEU A 103 1.27 -3.84 16.99
N LEU A 104 2.14 -2.83 17.00
CA LEU A 104 2.67 -2.26 18.24
C LEU A 104 1.56 -1.62 19.08
N SER A 105 0.65 -0.87 18.47
CA SER A 105 -0.51 -0.28 19.15
C SER A 105 -1.49 -1.35 19.65
N ALA A 106 -1.68 -2.44 18.90
CA ALA A 106 -2.53 -3.56 19.31
C ALA A 106 -1.97 -4.32 20.51
N THR A 107 -0.65 -4.56 20.54
CA THR A 107 0.04 -5.31 21.61
C THR A 107 0.28 -4.48 22.86
N THR A 108 0.78 -3.25 22.72
CA THR A 108 1.10 -2.36 23.85
C THR A 108 -0.13 -1.62 24.37
N GLY A 109 -1.17 -1.46 23.55
CA GLY A 109 -2.35 -0.66 23.89
C GLY A 109 -2.05 0.84 24.01
N ILE A 110 -0.93 1.30 23.45
CA ILE A 110 -0.51 2.69 23.42
C ILE A 110 -0.72 3.22 22.00
N ASN A 111 -1.55 4.26 21.87
CA ASN A 111 -1.72 4.99 20.62
C ASN A 111 -0.73 6.15 20.57
N PHE A 112 0.06 6.19 19.50
CA PHE A 112 1.00 7.27 19.23
C PHE A 112 0.27 8.48 18.64
N SER A 113 0.53 9.69 19.14
CA SER A 113 -0.14 10.91 18.63
C SER A 113 0.28 11.32 17.22
N PHE A 114 1.42 10.83 16.72
CA PHE A 114 1.88 11.08 15.34
C PHE A 114 1.20 10.19 14.31
N LEU A 115 0.60 9.08 14.74
CA LEU A 115 -0.35 8.29 13.97
C LEU A 115 -1.73 8.75 14.42
N PRO A 116 -2.26 9.86 13.87
CA PRO A 116 -3.63 10.25 14.19
C PRO A 116 -4.52 9.03 13.98
N PRO A 117 -5.44 8.74 14.91
CA PRO A 117 -6.32 7.59 14.77
C PRO A 117 -6.92 7.63 13.37
N ILE A 118 -6.85 6.52 12.63
CA ILE A 118 -7.28 6.44 11.23
C ILE A 118 -8.71 6.98 11.02
N ARG A 119 -9.52 6.99 12.10
CA ARG A 119 -10.82 7.67 12.19
C ARG A 119 -10.79 9.17 11.83
N ILE A 120 -9.65 9.85 11.98
CA ILE A 120 -9.40 11.26 11.61
C ILE A 120 -8.92 11.36 10.16
N TRP A 121 -8.18 10.36 9.66
CA TRP A 121 -7.81 10.30 8.26
C TRP A 121 -9.02 9.79 7.48
N ARG A 122 -9.87 10.72 7.03
CA ARG A 122 -10.97 10.44 6.10
C ARG A 122 -10.39 9.56 4.99
N ILE A 123 -10.81 8.30 4.93
CA ILE A 123 -10.31 7.31 3.96
C ILE A 123 -10.41 7.87 2.53
N GLU A 124 -11.39 8.72 2.29
CA GLU A 124 -11.52 9.56 1.10
C GLU A 124 -10.23 10.31 0.72
N TYR A 125 -9.57 11.01 1.64
CA TYR A 125 -8.33 11.75 1.34
C TYR A 125 -7.15 10.82 1.06
N LEU A 126 -7.08 9.66 1.73
CA LEU A 126 -6.08 8.63 1.42
C LEU A 126 -6.27 8.05 0.03
N LEU A 127 -7.51 7.76 -0.34
CA LEU A 127 -7.87 7.26 -1.66
C LEU A 127 -7.62 8.30 -2.75
N ILE A 128 -7.96 9.58 -2.50
CA ILE A 128 -7.72 10.69 -3.43
C ILE A 128 -6.22 10.93 -3.60
N ALA A 129 -5.45 10.99 -2.51
CA ALA A 129 -3.99 11.16 -2.59
C ALA A 129 -3.34 9.97 -3.32
N GLY A 130 -3.76 8.74 -3.02
CA GLY A 130 -3.32 7.54 -3.74
C GLY A 130 -3.68 7.60 -5.23
N ALA A 131 -4.89 8.03 -5.58
CA ALA A 131 -5.34 8.17 -6.97
C ALA A 131 -4.55 9.24 -7.73
N ILE A 132 -4.26 10.39 -7.11
CA ILE A 132 -3.45 11.46 -7.72
C ILE A 132 -2.01 10.97 -7.95
N ILE A 133 -1.42 10.29 -6.97
CA ILE A 133 -0.07 9.73 -7.09
C ILE A 133 -0.03 8.67 -8.21
N LEU A 134 -1.05 7.82 -8.29
CA LEU A 134 -1.19 6.82 -9.36
C LEU A 134 -1.32 7.49 -10.73
N ALA A 135 -2.17 8.52 -10.86
CA ALA A 135 -2.37 9.24 -12.10
C ALA A 135 -1.10 9.98 -12.56
N ALA A 136 -0.40 10.65 -11.64
CA ALA A 136 0.87 11.33 -11.93
C ALA A 136 1.96 10.34 -12.34
N SER A 137 2.07 9.20 -11.63
CA SER A 137 3.06 8.15 -11.94
C SER A 137 2.79 7.49 -13.29
N TRP A 138 1.52 7.32 -13.64
CA TRP A 138 1.12 6.81 -14.94
C TRP A 138 1.44 7.80 -16.06
N ALA A 139 1.20 9.10 -15.85
CA ALA A 139 1.56 10.14 -16.82
C ALA A 139 3.07 10.12 -17.12
N VAL A 140 3.92 9.93 -16.11
CA VAL A 140 5.39 9.77 -16.32
C VAL A 140 5.71 8.48 -17.08
N THR A 141 5.01 7.39 -16.81
CA THR A 141 5.22 6.11 -17.50
C THR A 141 4.83 6.21 -18.98
N ILE A 142 3.71 6.88 -19.29
CA ILE A 142 3.30 7.19 -20.66
C ILE A 142 4.32 8.10 -21.33
N ALA A 143 4.77 9.16 -20.65
CA ALA A 143 5.74 10.10 -21.21
C ALA A 143 7.05 9.39 -21.59
N ARG A 144 7.52 8.44 -20.77
CA ARG A 144 8.69 7.61 -21.10
C ARG A 144 8.42 6.66 -22.27
N ALA A 145 7.27 5.99 -22.28
CA ALA A 145 6.89 5.11 -23.39
C ALA A 145 6.73 5.88 -24.72
N LEU A 146 6.28 7.14 -24.68
CA LEU A 146 6.21 8.03 -25.84
C LEU A 146 7.58 8.55 -26.26
N ALA A 147 8.51 8.78 -25.33
CA ALA A 147 9.85 9.23 -25.64
C ALA A 147 10.76 8.13 -26.22
N GLU A 148 10.42 6.85 -26.02
CA GLU A 148 11.12 5.69 -26.60
C GLU A 148 10.54 5.24 -27.96
N LEU A 149 9.48 5.90 -28.46
CA LEU A 149 8.96 5.66 -29.81
C LEU A 149 9.86 6.38 -30.83
N PRO A 150 10.39 5.67 -31.86
CA PRO A 150 11.26 6.24 -32.90
C PRO A 150 10.54 7.21 -33.83
#